data_AF-A0A835YVR7-F1
#
_entry.id   AF-A0A835YVR7-F1
#
_cell.length_a   1.000
_cell.length_b   1.000
_cell.length_c   1.000
_cell.angle_alpha   90.00
_cell.angle_beta   90.00
_cell.angle_gamma   90.00
#
_symmetry.space_group_name_H-M   'P 1'
#
loop_
_entity.id
_entity.type
_entity.pdbx_description
1 polymer ?
#
loop_
_entity_poly.entity_id
_entity_poly.type
_entity_poly.pdbx_seq_one_letter_code
_entity_poly.pdbx_strand_id
1 'polypeptide(L)'
;MAIAAQNQRNDAPFKTQLKPVLQLEGLDELSWGWMEGEPKDLEPVKTPLKQLLGAWASGNYTAAAEGGESAQAVFDRSQSALSQVLKHGHRHNLVVTHGRTMRILLLGLAGLPISDMDAFGSVPNTGVYVFAVKDGQYEMLFPQVNSCQSEEDQEEERAICQNAPQSE
;
A
#
# COMPACT_ATOMS: atom_id res chain seq x y z
N MET A 1 1.84 8.02 5.31
CA MET A 1 1.51 7.77 3.89
C MET A 1 0.03 7.50 3.80
N ALA A 2 -0.73 8.01 2.82
CA ALA A 2 -2.19 7.99 2.91
C ALA A 2 -2.89 7.36 1.70
N ILE A 3 -3.81 6.43 1.92
CA ILE A 3 -4.78 5.97 0.91
C ILE A 3 -6.09 6.70 1.16
N ALA A 4 -6.62 7.34 0.13
CA ALA A 4 -7.97 7.86 0.16
C ALA A 4 -8.90 6.89 -0.57
N ALA A 5 -9.74 6.17 0.17
CA ALA A 5 -10.80 5.36 -0.43
C ALA A 5 -12.06 6.22 -0.55
N GLN A 6 -12.59 6.39 -1.77
CA GLN A 6 -13.86 7.06 -2.05
C GLN A 6 -14.91 6.02 -2.44
N ASN A 7 -16.10 6.06 -1.82
CA ASN A 7 -17.16 5.11 -2.16
C ASN A 7 -17.96 5.53 -3.42
N GLN A 8 -17.70 6.71 -4.02
CA GLN A 8 -18.36 7.22 -5.23
C GLN A 8 -17.45 8.19 -6.00
N ARG A 9 -17.34 8.09 -7.33
CA ARG A 9 -16.61 9.07 -8.17
C ARG A 9 -17.22 10.47 -8.00
N ASN A 10 -16.42 11.42 -7.52
CA ASN A 10 -16.77 12.84 -7.51
C ASN A 10 -15.49 13.68 -7.55
N ASP A 11 -15.45 14.70 -8.41
CA ASP A 11 -14.22 15.40 -8.82
C ASP A 11 -13.84 16.56 -7.87
N ALA A 12 -14.52 16.68 -6.73
CA ALA A 12 -14.31 17.78 -5.79
C ALA A 12 -13.09 17.54 -4.88
N PRO A 13 -12.22 18.54 -4.67
CA PRO A 13 -11.06 18.39 -3.78
C PRO A 13 -11.49 18.07 -2.34
N PHE A 14 -10.72 17.21 -1.66
CA PHE A 14 -10.92 16.84 -0.25
C PHE A 14 -10.84 18.08 0.67
N LYS A 15 -11.96 18.77 0.87
CA LYS A 15 -12.12 19.82 1.89
C LYS A 15 -12.83 19.20 3.08
N THR A 16 -12.08 18.62 4.02
CA THR A 16 -12.68 18.03 5.22
C THR A 16 -11.81 18.18 6.46
N GLN A 17 -12.45 18.48 7.58
CA GLN A 17 -11.91 18.42 8.92
C GLN A 17 -11.71 16.93 9.27
N LEU A 18 -10.45 16.46 9.30
CA LEU A 18 -10.14 15.08 9.64
C LEU A 18 -10.54 14.81 11.09
N LYS A 19 -11.39 13.81 11.31
CA LYS A 19 -11.63 13.26 12.64
C LYS A 19 -10.79 12.00 12.76
N PRO A 20 -9.92 11.86 13.77
CA PRO A 20 -9.30 10.57 14.07
C PRO A 20 -10.41 9.64 14.56
N VAL A 21 -10.71 8.58 13.81
CA VAL A 21 -11.82 7.67 14.15
C VAL A 21 -11.32 6.34 14.70
N LEU A 22 -10.14 5.85 14.27
CA LEU A 22 -9.69 4.50 14.64
C LEU A 22 -8.19 4.29 14.39
N GLN A 23 -7.49 3.72 15.38
CA GLN A 23 -6.15 3.15 15.20
C GLN A 23 -6.30 1.63 15.04
N LEU A 24 -5.70 1.07 14.00
CA LEU A 24 -5.79 -0.36 13.68
C LEU A 24 -4.37 -0.94 13.58
N GLU A 25 -4.05 -1.90 14.44
CA GLU A 25 -2.75 -2.60 14.42
C GLU A 25 -2.47 -3.28 13.07
N GLY A 26 -3.52 -3.68 12.34
CA GLY A 26 -3.38 -4.20 10.98
C GLY A 26 -2.84 -3.19 9.95
N LEU A 27 -2.68 -1.92 10.32
CA LEU A 27 -2.06 -0.87 9.50
C LEU A 27 -0.68 -0.43 10.01
N ASP A 28 -0.18 -1.01 11.08
CA ASP A 28 1.18 -0.72 11.60
C ASP A 28 2.26 -1.22 10.65
N GLU A 29 3.46 -0.65 10.71
CA GLU A 29 4.56 -1.08 9.85
C GLU A 29 4.93 -2.55 10.07
N LEU A 30 5.44 -3.20 9.02
CA LEU A 30 6.02 -4.53 9.12
C LEU A 30 7.11 -4.54 10.20
N SER A 31 7.01 -5.45 11.16
CA SER A 31 8.10 -5.67 12.12
C SER A 31 9.28 -6.35 11.44
N TRP A 32 10.46 -5.72 11.54
CA TRP A 32 11.72 -6.29 11.02
C TRP A 32 12.42 -7.16 12.04
N GLY A 33 11.79 -7.42 13.19
CA GLY A 33 12.33 -8.23 14.27
C GLY A 33 13.62 -7.65 14.82
N TRP A 34 14.62 -8.51 15.03
CA TRP A 34 15.93 -8.12 15.57
C TRP A 34 16.67 -7.06 14.72
N MET A 35 16.29 -6.84 13.46
CA MET A 35 16.90 -5.81 12.59
C MET A 35 16.35 -4.40 12.83
N GLU A 36 15.35 -4.23 13.69
CA GLU A 36 14.77 -2.92 13.99
C GLU A 36 15.75 -2.00 14.72
N GLY A 37 15.81 -0.73 14.30
CA GLY A 37 16.70 0.27 14.88
C GLY A 37 18.17 0.14 14.46
N GLU A 38 18.54 -0.95 13.80
CA GLU A 38 19.91 -1.19 13.38
C GLU A 38 20.27 -0.53 12.02
N PRO A 39 21.53 -0.12 11.82
CA PRO A 39 21.97 0.43 10.53
C PRO A 39 21.95 -0.62 9.42
N LYS A 40 21.11 -0.40 8.41
CA LYS A 40 20.85 -1.37 7.31
C LYS A 40 22.03 -1.61 6.39
N ASP A 41 23.02 -0.73 6.40
CA ASP A 41 24.22 -0.76 5.57
C ASP A 41 25.36 -1.57 6.19
N LEU A 42 25.26 -1.90 7.49
CA LEU A 42 26.23 -2.72 8.19
C LEU A 42 25.98 -4.21 7.95
N GLU A 43 27.06 -4.96 7.76
CA GLU A 43 27.02 -6.39 7.46
C GLU A 43 26.17 -7.28 8.38
N PRO A 44 26.09 -7.07 9.72
CA PRO A 44 25.16 -7.85 10.53
C PRO A 44 23.73 -7.78 9.98
N VAL A 45 23.24 -6.62 9.54
CA VAL A 45 21.85 -6.45 9.07
C VAL A 45 21.71 -6.61 7.55
N LYS A 46 22.65 -6.06 6.79
CA LYS A 46 22.58 -5.96 5.33
C LYS A 46 22.43 -7.31 4.66
N THR A 47 23.23 -8.29 5.08
CA THR A 47 23.22 -9.63 4.49
C THR A 47 21.92 -10.38 4.81
N PRO A 48 21.47 -10.47 6.07
CA PRO A 48 20.16 -11.04 6.41
C PRO A 48 18.97 -10.34 5.75
N LEU A 49 18.98 -9.01 5.69
CA LEU A 49 17.94 -8.24 4.99
C LEU A 49 17.87 -8.62 3.51
N LYS A 50 19.03 -8.69 2.83
CA LYS A 50 19.09 -9.10 1.41
C LYS A 50 18.58 -10.53 1.22
N GLN A 51 18.91 -11.45 2.12
CA GLN A 51 18.43 -12.83 2.07
C GLN A 51 16.92 -12.91 2.27
N LEU A 52 16.36 -12.18 3.24
CA LEU A 52 14.93 -12.13 3.49
C LEU A 52 14.16 -11.59 2.27
N LEU A 53 14.63 -10.47 1.69
CA LEU A 53 14.03 -9.91 0.48
C LEU A 53 14.16 -10.87 -0.71
N GLY A 54 15.27 -11.61 -0.83
CA GLY A 54 15.43 -12.66 -1.84
C GLY A 54 14.49 -13.85 -1.63
N ALA A 55 14.22 -14.23 -0.39
CA ALA A 55 13.24 -15.27 -0.06
C ALA A 55 11.83 -14.85 -0.49
N TRP A 56 11.44 -13.61 -0.27
CA TRP A 56 10.17 -13.07 -0.77
C TRP A 56 10.13 -13.03 -2.29
N ALA A 57 11.19 -12.56 -2.95
CA ALA A 57 11.28 -12.52 -4.42
C ALA A 57 11.20 -13.91 -5.07
N SER A 58 11.59 -14.97 -4.35
CA SER A 58 11.51 -16.37 -4.79
C SER A 58 10.21 -17.09 -4.37
N GLY A 59 9.24 -16.37 -3.80
CA GLY A 59 7.92 -16.89 -3.48
C GLY A 59 7.73 -17.34 -2.04
N ASN A 60 8.74 -17.28 -1.17
CA ASN A 60 8.60 -17.62 0.24
C ASN A 60 8.12 -16.42 1.06
N TYR A 61 6.86 -16.00 0.88
CA TYR A 61 6.28 -14.85 1.58
C TYR A 61 6.05 -15.07 3.08
N THR A 62 6.21 -16.31 3.55
CA THR A 62 6.15 -16.67 4.97
C THR A 62 7.48 -16.51 5.69
N ALA A 63 8.59 -16.26 4.96
CA ALA A 63 9.87 -15.95 5.58
C ALA A 63 9.79 -14.65 6.39
N ALA A 64 10.40 -14.65 7.57
CA ALA A 64 10.49 -13.51 8.48
C ALA A 64 11.86 -13.47 9.17
N ALA A 65 12.23 -12.30 9.65
CA ALA A 65 13.33 -12.17 10.60
C ALA A 65 12.97 -12.80 11.95
N GLU A 66 13.96 -13.18 12.75
CA GLU A 66 13.70 -13.60 14.14
C GLU A 66 13.01 -12.47 14.92
N GLY A 67 11.86 -12.79 15.53
CA GLY A 67 11.01 -11.82 16.23
C GLY A 67 10.26 -10.84 15.32
N GLY A 68 10.34 -10.98 13.99
CA GLY A 68 9.69 -10.11 13.02
C GLY A 68 8.46 -10.72 12.36
N GLU A 69 7.91 -10.00 11.38
CA GLU A 69 6.75 -10.41 10.59
C GLU A 69 7.15 -10.86 9.18
N SER A 70 6.31 -11.72 8.60
CA SER A 70 6.40 -12.10 7.19
C SER A 70 5.55 -11.19 6.31
N ALA A 71 5.86 -11.13 5.01
CA ALA A 71 5.04 -10.35 4.06
C ALA A 71 3.58 -10.87 4.01
N GLN A 72 3.39 -12.18 4.12
CA GLN A 72 2.05 -12.79 4.18
C GLN A 72 1.28 -12.34 5.43
N ALA A 73 1.92 -12.33 6.60
CA ALA A 73 1.26 -11.92 7.85
C ALA A 73 0.80 -10.46 7.77
N VAL A 74 1.63 -9.57 7.21
CA VAL A 74 1.26 -8.17 7.00
C VAL A 74 0.10 -8.02 6.01
N PHE A 75 0.11 -8.79 4.92
CA PHE A 75 -0.99 -8.82 3.95
C PHE A 75 -2.31 -9.20 4.62
N ASP A 76 -2.32 -10.30 5.38
CA ASP A 76 -3.53 -10.81 6.01
C ASP A 76 -4.10 -9.81 7.03
N ARG A 77 -3.24 -9.22 7.89
CA ARG A 77 -3.70 -8.21 8.87
C ARG A 77 -4.13 -6.90 8.22
N SER A 78 -3.50 -6.48 7.12
CA SER A 78 -3.87 -5.26 6.41
C SER A 78 -5.23 -5.40 5.71
N GLN A 79 -5.52 -6.57 5.13
CA GLN A 79 -6.84 -6.85 4.54
C GLN A 79 -7.95 -6.88 5.61
N SER A 80 -7.65 -7.44 6.79
CA SER A 80 -8.57 -7.40 7.94
C SER A 80 -8.84 -5.97 8.40
N ALA A 81 -7.80 -5.14 8.53
CA ALA A 81 -7.95 -3.74 8.90
C ALA A 81 -8.75 -2.94 7.86
N LEU A 82 -8.48 -3.14 6.57
CA LEU A 82 -9.23 -2.51 5.50
C LEU A 82 -10.72 -2.87 5.54
N SER A 83 -11.02 -4.15 5.82
CA SER A 83 -12.40 -4.61 6.02
C SER A 83 -13.08 -3.90 7.20
N GLN A 84 -12.35 -3.59 8.28
CA GLN A 84 -12.87 -2.81 9.40
C GLN A 84 -13.14 -1.36 8.98
N VAL A 85 -12.22 -0.71 8.27
CA VAL A 85 -12.38 0.66 7.75
C VAL A 85 -13.68 0.78 6.93
N LEU A 86 -13.92 -0.15 6.02
CA LEU A 86 -15.09 -0.11 5.13
C LEU A 86 -16.42 -0.33 5.87
N LYS A 87 -16.41 -1.11 6.97
CA LYS A 87 -17.61 -1.35 7.79
C LYS A 87 -18.15 -0.10 8.48
N HIS A 88 -17.34 0.95 8.66
CA HIS A 88 -17.80 2.21 9.25
C HIS A 88 -18.76 2.99 8.34
N GLY A 89 -18.86 2.65 7.05
CA GLY A 89 -19.84 3.24 6.14
C GLY A 89 -19.59 4.71 5.79
N HIS A 90 -18.42 5.26 6.12
CA HIS A 90 -18.06 6.61 5.68
C HIS A 90 -17.85 6.64 4.16
N ARG A 91 -18.37 7.70 3.52
CA ARG A 91 -18.24 7.90 2.07
C ARG A 91 -16.79 8.05 1.62
N HIS A 92 -15.96 8.71 2.44
CA HIS A 92 -14.54 8.92 2.17
C HIS A 92 -13.74 8.47 3.40
N ASN A 93 -12.80 7.57 3.20
CA ASN A 93 -11.92 7.06 4.25
C ASN A 93 -10.48 7.44 3.93
N LEU A 94 -9.76 7.97 4.93
CA LEU A 94 -8.32 8.21 4.85
C LEU A 94 -7.62 7.16 5.70
N VAL A 95 -6.86 6.29 5.05
CA VAL A 95 -6.03 5.26 5.70
C VAL A 95 -4.60 5.76 5.69
N VAL A 96 -3.98 5.90 6.86
CA VAL A 96 -2.58 6.32 6.96
C VAL A 96 -1.73 5.18 7.47
N THR A 97 -0.66 4.83 6.75
CA THR A 97 0.27 3.74 7.11
C THR A 97 1.71 4.08 6.69
N HIS A 98 2.57 3.06 6.68
CA HIS A 98 4.02 3.08 6.48
C HIS A 98 4.42 2.41 5.16
N GLY A 99 5.71 2.43 4.82
CA GLY A 99 6.17 2.12 3.47
C GLY A 99 6.00 0.67 3.05
N ARG A 100 6.42 -0.30 3.88
CA ARG A 100 6.31 -1.72 3.51
C ARG A 100 4.85 -2.18 3.58
N THR A 101 4.13 -1.74 4.60
CA THR A 101 2.70 -2.02 4.76
C THR A 101 1.87 -1.41 3.64
N MET A 102 2.18 -0.19 3.17
CA MET A 102 1.52 0.41 2.01
C MET A 102 1.72 -0.43 0.75
N ARG A 103 2.95 -0.86 0.45
CA ARG A 103 3.21 -1.70 -0.74
C ARG A 103 2.32 -2.94 -0.73
N ILE A 104 2.26 -3.63 0.41
CA ILE A 104 1.48 -4.86 0.56
C ILE A 104 -0.03 -4.57 0.48
N LEU A 105 -0.50 -3.51 1.14
CA LEU A 105 -1.90 -3.09 1.11
C LEU A 105 -2.37 -2.71 -0.31
N LEU A 106 -1.51 -2.06 -1.10
CA LEU A 106 -1.82 -1.72 -2.49
C LEU A 106 -2.00 -2.95 -3.38
N LEU A 107 -1.24 -4.05 -3.14
CA LEU A 107 -1.46 -5.31 -3.86
C LEU A 107 -2.85 -5.85 -3.56
N GLY A 108 -3.23 -5.89 -2.27
CA GLY A 108 -4.55 -6.34 -1.83
C GLY A 108 -5.69 -5.50 -2.40
N LEU A 109 -5.51 -4.18 -2.48
CA LEU A 109 -6.45 -3.27 -3.11
C LEU A 109 -6.50 -3.40 -4.63
N ALA A 110 -5.40 -3.72 -5.30
CA ALA A 110 -5.37 -3.90 -6.76
C ALA A 110 -5.73 -5.33 -7.20
N GLY A 111 -6.02 -6.24 -6.26
CA GLY A 111 -6.26 -7.65 -6.57
C GLY A 111 -5.01 -8.37 -7.09
N LEU A 112 -3.82 -7.86 -6.79
CA LEU A 112 -2.54 -8.42 -7.23
C LEU A 112 -2.00 -9.42 -6.21
N PRO A 113 -1.33 -10.49 -6.67
CA PRO A 113 -0.63 -11.42 -5.78
C PRO A 113 0.57 -10.74 -5.11
N ILE A 114 1.01 -11.30 -3.96
CA ILE A 114 2.20 -10.82 -3.23
C ILE A 114 3.48 -10.92 -4.09
N SER A 115 3.49 -11.77 -5.12
CA SER A 115 4.58 -11.85 -6.10
C SER A 115 4.87 -10.53 -6.81
N ASP A 116 3.87 -9.65 -6.88
CA ASP A 116 3.96 -8.41 -7.63
C ASP A 116 4.36 -7.24 -6.71
N MET A 117 5.14 -7.51 -5.66
CA MET A 117 5.47 -6.55 -4.59
C MET A 117 6.09 -5.22 -5.06
N ASP A 118 6.64 -5.20 -6.28
CA ASP A 118 7.24 -4.03 -6.92
C ASP A 118 6.34 -3.37 -7.98
N ALA A 119 5.09 -3.82 -8.17
CA ALA A 119 4.15 -3.30 -9.19
C ALA A 119 3.89 -1.79 -9.08
N PHE A 120 4.02 -1.22 -7.88
CA PHE A 120 3.83 0.22 -7.62
C PHE A 120 5.14 0.99 -7.50
N GLY A 121 6.28 0.35 -7.80
CA GLY A 121 7.61 0.96 -7.76
C GLY A 121 7.97 1.59 -6.40
N SER A 122 8.41 2.85 -6.45
CA SER A 122 8.73 3.63 -5.26
C SER A 122 7.47 4.24 -4.66
N VAL A 123 7.22 3.96 -3.38
CA VAL A 123 6.12 4.55 -2.63
C VAL A 123 6.67 5.74 -1.84
N PRO A 124 6.51 6.98 -2.32
CA PRO A 124 7.17 8.14 -1.74
C PRO A 124 6.52 8.53 -0.41
N ASN A 125 7.30 9.23 0.43
CA ASN A 125 6.73 9.89 1.59
C ASN A 125 5.58 10.81 1.14
N THR A 126 4.52 10.80 1.94
CA THR A 126 3.26 11.53 1.69
C THR A 126 2.55 11.25 0.36
N GLY A 127 2.96 10.22 -0.40
CA GLY A 127 2.24 9.79 -1.60
C GLY A 127 0.79 9.41 -1.29
N VAL A 128 -0.09 9.74 -2.24
CA VAL A 128 -1.54 9.49 -2.16
C VAL A 128 -1.98 8.58 -3.28
N TYR A 129 -2.75 7.54 -2.90
CA TYR A 129 -3.43 6.65 -3.83
C TYR A 129 -4.93 6.75 -3.60
N VAL A 130 -5.70 6.79 -4.68
CA VAL A 130 -7.16 6.92 -4.61
C VAL A 130 -7.83 5.70 -5.21
N PHE A 131 -8.68 5.06 -4.43
CA PHE A 131 -9.48 3.92 -4.87
C PHE A 131 -10.96 4.22 -4.76
N ALA A 132 -11.71 3.88 -5.80
CA ALA A 132 -13.15 3.70 -5.72
C ALA A 132 -13.46 2.32 -5.14
N VAL A 133 -14.43 2.25 -4.22
CA VAL A 133 -14.92 0.98 -3.67
C VAL A 133 -16.37 0.78 -4.07
N LYS A 134 -16.66 -0.31 -4.79
CA LYS A 134 -18.02 -0.67 -5.21
C LYS A 134 -18.23 -2.16 -5.05
N ASP A 135 -19.26 -2.56 -4.32
CA ASP A 135 -19.64 -3.97 -4.12
C ASP A 135 -18.48 -4.85 -3.61
N GLY A 136 -17.60 -4.28 -2.78
CA GLY A 136 -16.41 -4.95 -2.24
C GLY A 136 -15.25 -5.06 -3.23
N GLN A 137 -15.41 -4.58 -4.46
CA GLN A 137 -14.35 -4.44 -5.46
C GLN A 137 -13.70 -3.06 -5.36
N TYR A 138 -12.41 -3.03 -5.69
CA TYR A 138 -11.58 -1.84 -5.65
C TYR A 138 -11.17 -1.47 -7.07
N GLU A 139 -11.35 -0.21 -7.43
CA GLU A 139 -10.90 0.35 -8.69
C GLU A 139 -9.92 1.48 -8.38
N MET A 140 -8.68 1.38 -8.84
CA MET A 140 -7.73 2.49 -8.70
C MET A 140 -8.17 3.64 -9.61
N LEU A 141 -8.43 4.81 -9.04
CA LEU A 141 -8.81 6.00 -9.80
C LEU A 141 -7.59 6.80 -10.26
N PHE A 142 -6.56 6.89 -9.41
CA PHE A 142 -5.34 7.64 -9.71
C PHE A 142 -4.14 6.97 -9.05
N PRO A 143 -3.11 6.56 -9.83
CA PRO A 143 -1.81 6.27 -9.25
C PRO A 143 -1.13 7.58 -8.85
N GLN A 144 -0.61 7.63 -7.61
CA GLN A 144 0.44 8.57 -7.17
C GLN A 144 0.18 10.07 -7.41
N VAL A 145 -0.43 10.76 -6.45
CA VAL A 145 -0.32 12.23 -6.38
C VAL A 145 0.83 12.59 -5.44
N ASN A 146 1.95 13.06 -5.98
CA ASN A 146 2.87 13.89 -5.21
C ASN A 146 3.22 15.16 -6.01
N SER A 147 2.56 16.25 -5.61
CA SER A 147 2.81 17.67 -5.91
C SER A 147 3.05 18.05 -7.38
N CYS A 148 2.13 18.83 -7.97
CA CYS A 148 2.32 19.62 -9.19
C CYS A 148 3.79 19.77 -9.64
N GLN A 149 4.30 18.91 -10.51
CA GLN A 149 5.52 19.17 -11.27
C GLN A 149 5.36 18.61 -12.70
N SER A 150 5.28 19.56 -13.65
CA SER A 150 5.37 19.43 -15.13
C SER A 150 4.34 18.59 -15.92
N GLU A 151 4.13 19.03 -17.17
CA GLU A 151 3.17 18.48 -18.14
C GLU A 151 3.60 17.13 -18.75
N GLU A 152 4.88 16.72 -18.60
CA GLU A 152 5.41 15.45 -19.14
C GLU A 152 4.87 14.22 -18.38
N ASP A 153 4.59 14.34 -17.08
CA ASP A 153 4.07 13.23 -16.25
C ASP A 153 2.65 12.82 -16.66
N GLN A 154 1.88 13.72 -17.30
CA GLN A 154 0.51 13.44 -17.74
C GLN A 154 0.42 12.49 -18.95
N GLU A 155 1.50 12.35 -19.72
CA GLU A 155 1.51 11.56 -20.95
C GLU A 155 1.81 10.08 -20.66
N GLU A 156 2.68 9.79 -19.67
CA GLU A 156 2.90 8.44 -19.15
C GLU A 156 1.67 7.90 -18.39
N GLU A 157 1.00 8.75 -17.60
CA GLU A 157 -0.24 8.39 -16.90
C GLU A 157 -1.37 7.98 -17.86
N ARG A 158 -1.47 8.65 -19.02
CA ARG A 158 -2.47 8.30 -20.06
C ARG A 158 -2.18 6.96 -20.72
N ALA A 159 -0.91 6.60 -20.91
CA ALA A 159 -0.52 5.34 -21.53
C ALA A 159 -0.82 4.12 -20.64
N ILE A 160 -0.73 4.28 -19.32
CA ILE A 160 -1.02 3.20 -18.36
C ILE A 160 -2.53 2.91 -18.27
N CYS A 161 -3.36 3.97 -18.20
CA CYS A 161 -4.82 3.84 -18.18
C CYS A 161 -5.41 3.25 -19.48
N GLN A 162 -4.75 3.45 -20.62
CA GLN A 162 -5.18 2.90 -21.91
C GLN A 162 -4.85 1.41 -22.08
N ASN A 163 -3.88 0.88 -21.32
CA ASN A 163 -3.40 -0.49 -21.44
C ASN A 163 -3.85 -1.41 -20.28
N ALA A 164 -4.68 -0.90 -19.35
CA ALA A 164 -5.28 -1.74 -18.33
C ALA A 164 -6.21 -2.78 -19.00
N PRO A 165 -6.09 -4.08 -18.66
CA PRO A 165 -6.94 -5.11 -19.24
C PRO A 165 -8.40 -4.79 -18.92
N GLN A 166 -9.19 -4.54 -19.97
CA GLN A 166 -10.63 -4.39 -19.83
C GLN A 166 -11.21 -5.76 -19.50
N SER A 167 -11.86 -5.88 -18.34
CA SER A 167 -12.67 -7.05 -18.02
C SER A 167 -13.84 -7.12 -19.01
N GLU A 168 -13.91 -8.21 -19.78
CA GLU A 168 -15.10 -8.59 -20.57
C GLU A 168 -16.34 -8.85 -19.69
#